data_AF-A0A9W6P0Y6-F1
#
_entry.id   AF-A0A9W6P0Y6-F1
#
_cell.length_a   1.000
_cell.length_b   1.000
_cell.length_c   1.000
_cell.angle_alpha   90.00
_cell.angle_beta   90.00
_cell.angle_gamma   90.00
#
_symmetry.space_group_name_H-M   'P 1'
#
loop_
_entity.id
_entity.type
_entity.pdbx_description
1 polymer ?
#
loop_
_entity_poly.entity_id
_entity_poly.type
_entity_poly.pdbx_seq_one_letter_code
_entity_poly.pdbx_strand_id
1 'polypeptide(L)'
;MIHEFRTYTCNPGKLPDEIERLRKAATVFFPRHGIKVLGYWSVLVGPDSGQLHYIIEWESMAEQEEKWGAFLADPEWIAAKADSEKDGPLLARVTNSLLKPLTFD
;
A
#
# COMPACT_ATOMS: atom_id res chain seq x y z
N MET A 1 -10.54 -15.18 -4.54
CA MET A 1 -10.69 -13.77 -4.12
C MET A 1 -10.42 -13.58 -2.63
N ILE A 2 -9.38 -12.81 -2.33
CA ILE A 2 -8.84 -12.44 -1.02
C ILE A 2 -8.65 -10.92 -1.05
N HIS A 3 -8.93 -10.24 0.06
CA HIS A 3 -8.61 -8.82 0.21
C HIS A 3 -7.47 -8.63 1.19
N GLU A 4 -6.43 -7.92 0.78
CA GLU A 4 -5.36 -7.51 1.68
C GLU A 4 -5.59 -6.09 2.15
N PHE A 5 -5.99 -5.92 3.41
CA PHE A 5 -6.11 -4.62 4.05
C PHE A 5 -4.75 -4.20 4.61
N ARG A 6 -4.24 -3.04 4.21
CA ARG A 6 -2.93 -2.53 4.61
C ARG A 6 -3.10 -1.22 5.35
N THR A 7 -2.43 -1.10 6.50
CA THR A 7 -2.35 0.11 7.32
C THR A 7 -0.91 0.56 7.39
N TYR A 8 -0.70 1.81 6.98
CA TYR A 8 0.59 2.47 7.01
C TYR A 8 0.53 3.55 8.09
N THR A 9 1.31 3.38 9.16
CA THR A 9 1.50 4.40 10.21
C THR A 9 2.74 5.21 9.86
N CYS A 10 2.55 6.49 9.56
CA CYS A 10 3.64 7.38 9.17
C CYS A 10 4.40 7.92 10.39
N ASN A 11 5.68 8.27 10.20
CA ASN A 11 6.39 9.10 11.17
C ASN A 11 5.74 10.51 11.26
N PRO A 12 5.90 11.22 12.38
CA PRO A 12 5.32 12.56 12.55
C PRO A 12 5.67 13.49 11.38
N GLY A 13 4.66 14.12 10.78
CA GLY A 13 4.81 15.04 9.65
C GLY A 13 5.03 14.40 8.28
N LYS A 14 5.18 13.07 8.17
CA LYS A 14 5.50 12.37 6.91
C LYS A 14 4.30 11.88 6.10
N LEU A 15 3.08 12.05 6.60
CA LEU A 15 1.87 11.58 5.89
C LEU A 15 1.71 12.18 4.48
N PRO A 16 1.93 13.48 4.23
CA PRO A 16 1.84 14.04 2.87
C PRO A 16 2.82 13.39 1.88
N ASP A 17 4.05 13.16 2.32
CA ASP A 17 5.10 12.51 1.51
C ASP A 17 4.72 11.05 1.20
N GLU A 18 4.16 10.34 2.19
CA GLU A 18 3.67 8.98 1.98
C GLU A 18 2.50 8.93 1.00
N ILE A 19 1.58 9.90 1.04
CA ILE A 19 0.47 9.99 0.09
C ILE A 19 1.00 10.19 -1.33
N GLU A 20 2.03 11.02 -1.53
CA GLU A 20 2.66 11.19 -2.83
C GLU A 20 3.34 9.89 -3.31
N ARG A 21 4.06 9.21 -2.41
CA ARG A 21 4.67 7.90 -2.71
C ARG A 21 3.62 6.87 -3.12
N LEU A 22 2.52 6.79 -2.38
CA LEU A 22 1.43 5.88 -2.67
C LEU A 22 0.74 6.23 -3.99
N ARG A 23 0.56 7.52 -4.30
CA ARG A 23 0.04 7.97 -5.60
C ARG A 23 0.93 7.49 -6.75
N LYS A 24 2.24 7.61 -6.61
CA LYS A 24 3.20 7.10 -7.61
C LYS A 24 3.13 5.58 -7.75
N ALA A 25 3.07 4.85 -6.64
CA ALA A 25 2.84 3.39 -6.64
C ALA A 25 1.54 3.02 -7.36
N ALA A 26 0.44 3.69 -7.01
CA ALA A 26 -0.91 3.43 -7.50
C ALA A 26 -1.12 3.73 -8.99
N THR A 27 -0.50 4.78 -9.51
CA THR A 27 -0.75 5.27 -10.88
C THR A 27 0.20 4.70 -11.92
N VAL A 28 1.40 4.27 -11.51
CA VAL A 28 2.44 3.78 -12.42
C VAL A 28 2.68 2.29 -12.20
N PHE A 29 3.00 1.90 -10.98
CA PHE A 29 3.56 0.59 -10.71
C PHE A 29 2.51 -0.50 -10.50
N PHE A 30 1.47 -0.24 -9.70
CA PHE A 30 0.42 -1.24 -9.48
C PHE A 30 -0.26 -1.67 -10.79
N PRO A 31 -0.63 -0.77 -11.73
CA PRO A 31 -1.16 -1.19 -13.03
C PRO A 31 -0.15 -1.99 -13.84
N ARG A 32 1.13 -1.59 -13.84
CA ARG A 32 2.23 -2.29 -14.54
C ARG A 32 2.41 -3.73 -14.06
N HIS A 33 2.24 -3.97 -12.75
CA HIS A 33 2.37 -5.29 -12.11
C HIS A 33 1.02 -6.02 -11.96
N GLY A 34 -0.06 -5.49 -12.53
CA GLY A 34 -1.38 -6.10 -12.46
C GLY A 34 -1.98 -6.17 -11.05
N ILE A 35 -1.56 -5.28 -10.15
CA ILE A 35 -2.07 -5.16 -8.77
C ILE A 35 -3.33 -4.31 -8.79
N LYS A 36 -4.45 -4.89 -8.36
CA LYS A 36 -5.75 -4.22 -8.32
C LYS A 36 -6.04 -3.71 -6.91
N VAL A 37 -6.17 -2.39 -6.76
CA VAL A 37 -6.51 -1.76 -5.47
C VAL A 37 -7.96 -1.30 -5.49
N LEU A 38 -8.71 -1.63 -4.44
CA LEU A 38 -10.14 -1.31 -4.30
C LEU A 38 -10.38 0.11 -3.80
N GLY A 39 -9.41 0.70 -3.11
CA GLY A 39 -9.48 2.08 -2.65
C GLY A 39 -8.33 2.45 -1.72
N TYR A 40 -8.28 3.74 -1.42
CA TYR A 40 -7.27 4.38 -0.56
C TYR A 40 -7.98 5.37 0.37
N TRP A 41 -7.58 5.43 1.63
CA TRP A 41 -8.19 6.29 2.64
C TRP A 41 -7.12 6.87 3.57
N SER A 42 -7.22 8.16 3.88
CA SER A 42 -6.55 8.75 5.06
C SER A 42 -7.53 8.79 6.23
N VAL A 43 -7.02 8.70 7.46
CA VAL A 43 -7.89 8.80 8.65
C VAL A 43 -8.36 10.24 8.83
N LEU A 44 -9.64 10.50 8.54
CA LEU A 44 -10.28 11.81 8.75
C LEU A 44 -10.64 12.03 10.23
N VAL A 45 -11.23 11.02 10.86
CA VAL A 45 -11.57 10.97 12.29
C VAL A 45 -11.24 9.57 12.80
N GLY A 46 -10.45 9.46 13.86
CA GLY A 46 -10.03 8.16 14.38
C GLY A 46 -8.87 8.26 15.38
N PRO A 47 -8.34 7.12 15.83
CA PRO A 47 -7.32 7.07 16.87
C PRO A 47 -5.96 7.62 16.44
N ASP A 48 -5.68 7.64 15.13
CA ASP A 48 -4.38 8.06 14.59
C ASP A 48 -4.55 8.69 13.20
N SER A 49 -4.51 10.02 13.14
CA SER A 49 -4.58 10.78 11.88
C SER A 49 -3.31 10.70 11.05
N GLY A 50 -2.23 10.10 11.56
CA GLY A 50 -0.98 9.83 10.85
C GLY A 50 -1.03 8.55 10.00
N GLN A 51 -2.20 7.93 9.86
CA GLN A 51 -2.39 6.69 9.11
C GLN A 51 -3.07 6.89 7.77
N LEU A 52 -2.70 6.01 6.83
CA LEU A 52 -3.47 5.72 5.65
C LEU A 52 -3.75 4.22 5.53
N HIS A 53 -4.82 3.90 4.82
CA HIS A 53 -5.28 2.55 4.55
C HIS A 53 -5.53 2.33 3.07
N TYR A 54 -5.34 1.11 2.61
CA TYR A 54 -5.77 0.69 1.28
C TYR A 54 -6.02 -0.81 1.24
N ILE A 55 -6.83 -1.24 0.26
CA ILE A 55 -7.21 -2.65 0.10
C ILE A 55 -6.79 -3.12 -1.29
N ILE A 56 -6.05 -4.22 -1.33
CA ILE A 56 -5.71 -4.90 -2.58
C ILE A 56 -6.60 -6.13 -2.75
N GLU A 57 -7.06 -6.37 -3.97
CA GLU A 57 -7.77 -7.58 -4.36
C GLU A 57 -6.79 -8.59 -4.99
N TRP A 58 -6.85 -9.83 -4.51
CA TRP A 58 -6.09 -10.97 -5.01
C TRP A 58 -7.04 -12.11 -5.36
N GLU A 59 -6.79 -12.81 -6.46
CA GLU A 59 -7.47 -14.04 -6.84
C GLU A 59 -7.06 -15.19 -5.92
N SER A 60 -5.78 -15.26 -5.57
CA SER A 60 -5.20 -16.31 -4.72
C SER A 60 -3.96 -15.82 -3.94
N MET A 61 -3.52 -16.63 -2.97
CA MET A 61 -2.26 -16.39 -2.25
C MET A 61 -1.03 -16.47 -3.16
N ALA A 62 -1.05 -17.34 -4.17
CA ALA A 62 0.06 -17.47 -5.12
C ALA A 62 0.19 -16.21 -5.98
N GLU A 63 -0.93 -15.66 -6.45
CA GLU A 63 -0.94 -14.42 -7.22
C GLU A 63 -0.46 -13.23 -6.38
N GLN A 64 -0.87 -13.16 -5.10
CA GLN A 64 -0.34 -12.15 -4.18
C GLN A 64 1.19 -12.21 -4.13
N GLU A 65 1.75 -13.39 -3.84
CA GLU A 65 3.19 -13.56 -3.69
C GLU A 65 3.94 -13.19 -4.98
N GLU A 66 3.46 -13.66 -6.12
CA GLU A 66 4.03 -13.37 -7.43
C GLU A 66 4.03 -11.86 -7.73
N LYS A 67 2.87 -11.20 -7.63
CA LYS A 67 2.73 -9.80 -8.01
C LYS A 67 3.40 -8.84 -7.03
N TRP A 68 3.30 -9.11 -5.72
CA TRP A 68 4.07 -8.33 -4.74
C TRP A 68 5.57 -8.50 -4.94
N GLY A 69 6.03 -9.74 -5.17
CA GLY A 69 7.44 -10.03 -5.44
C GLY A 69 7.96 -9.26 -6.65
N ALA A 70 7.23 -9.31 -7.76
CA ALA A 70 7.55 -8.58 -8.98
C ALA A 70 7.59 -7.05 -8.76
N PHE A 71 6.58 -6.49 -8.08
CA PHE A 71 6.54 -5.06 -7.77
C PHE A 71 7.71 -4.63 -6.88
N LEU A 72 7.99 -5.37 -5.81
CA LEU A 72 9.07 -5.03 -4.87
C LEU A 72 10.46 -5.16 -5.50
N ALA A 73 10.61 -6.04 -6.50
CA ALA A 73 11.84 -6.23 -7.25
C ALA A 73 12.01 -5.25 -8.42
N ASP A 74 11.00 -4.45 -8.76
CA ASP A 74 11.08 -3.49 -9.87
C ASP A 74 12.15 -2.41 -9.56
N PRO A 75 13.21 -2.29 -10.39
CA PRO A 75 14.31 -1.37 -10.13
C PRO A 75 13.87 0.11 -10.15
N GLU A 76 12.86 0.47 -10.94
CA GLU A 76 12.31 1.83 -10.95
C GLU A 76 11.53 2.12 -9.66
N TRP A 77 10.84 1.11 -9.13
CA TRP A 77 10.16 1.24 -7.83
C TRP A 77 11.19 1.36 -6.70
N ILE A 78 12.23 0.52 -6.69
CA ILE A 78 13.31 0.59 -5.69
C ILE A 78 13.94 1.98 -5.68
N ALA A 79 14.26 2.54 -6.85
CA ALA A 79 14.79 3.89 -6.98
C ALA A 79 13.79 4.96 -6.50
N ALA A 80 12.52 4.85 -6.89
CA ALA A 80 11.48 5.78 -6.45
C ALA A 80 11.25 5.75 -4.93
N LYS A 81 11.29 4.57 -4.31
CA LYS A 81 11.18 4.40 -2.86
C LYS A 81 12.39 5.02 -2.16
N ALA A 82 13.60 4.73 -2.62
CA ALA A 82 14.82 5.32 -2.06
C ALA A 82 14.81 6.85 -2.16
N ASP A 83 14.36 7.38 -3.29
CA ASP A 83 14.20 8.82 -3.51
C ASP A 83 13.22 9.46 -2.51
N SER A 84 12.07 8.81 -2.26
CA SER A 84 11.07 9.29 -1.31
C SER A 84 11.52 9.27 0.16
N GLU A 85 12.56 8.49 0.50
CA GLU A 85 13.05 8.30 1.87
C GLU A 85 14.40 9.00 2.13
N LYS A 86 14.85 9.88 1.22
CA LYS A 86 16.10 10.66 1.38
C LYS A 86 16.13 11.50 2.65
N ASP A 87 14.98 12.05 3.03
CA ASP A 87 14.81 12.86 4.24
C ASP A 87 14.34 12.03 5.44
N GLY A 88 14.75 10.76 5.46
CA GLY A 88 14.43 9.78 6.50
C GLY A 88 13.22 8.89 6.17
N PRO A 89 13.00 7.86 6.99
CA PRO A 89 11.92 6.89 6.78
C PRO A 89 10.54 7.58 6.86
N LEU A 90 9.65 7.27 5.91
CA LEU A 90 8.29 7.80 5.91
C LEU A 90 7.38 7.04 6.89
N LEU A 91 7.58 5.73 7.01
CA LEU A 91 6.72 4.84 7.78
C LEU A 91 7.37 4.42 9.10
N ALA A 92 6.63 4.58 10.19
CA ALA A 92 6.98 4.02 11.50
C ALA A 92 6.60 2.53 11.58
N ARG A 93 5.47 2.15 10.95
CA ARG A 93 4.94 0.79 11.00
C ARG A 93 4.07 0.48 9.79
N VAL A 94 4.17 -0.75 9.31
CA VAL A 94 3.25 -1.33 8.31
C VAL A 94 2.61 -2.58 8.91
N THR A 95 1.30 -2.70 8.78
CA THR A 95 0.56 -3.93 9.12
C THR A 95 -0.37 -4.29 7.98
N ASN A 96 -0.59 -5.58 7.76
CA ASN A 96 -1.59 -6.07 6.82
C ASN A 96 -2.45 -7.18 7.42
N SER A 97 -3.62 -7.40 6.82
CA SER A 97 -4.50 -8.53 7.12
C SER A 97 -5.07 -9.09 5.84
N LEU A 98 -5.10 -10.42 5.74
CA LEU A 98 -5.70 -11.13 4.62
C LEU A 98 -7.11 -11.53 5.00
N LEU A 99 -8.05 -10.98 4.26
CA LEU A 99 -9.47 -11.01 4.57
C LEU A 99 -10.18 -11.86 3.51
N LYS A 100 -11.03 -12.77 3.98
CA LYS A 100 -11.99 -13.45 3.13
C LYS A 100 -13.27 -12.60 3.07
N PRO A 101 -13.75 -12.19 1.89
CA PRO A 101 -15.03 -11.48 1.78
C PRO A 101 -16.17 -12.32 2.36
N LEU A 102 -17.08 -11.68 3.08
CA LEU A 102 -18.34 -12.29 3.51
C LEU A 102 -19.41 -12.02 2.45
N THR A 103 -20.24 -13.02 2.20
CA THR A 103 -21.45 -12.90 1.39
C THR A 103 -22.65 -12.83 2.33
N PHE A 104 -23.53 -11.87 2.08
CA PHE A 104 -24.82 -11.77 2.73
C PHE A 104 -25.89 -11.88 1.63
N ASP A 105 -26.89 -12.71 1.87
CA ASP A 105 -28.03 -12.92 0.97
C ASP A 105 -29.01 -11.74 0.98
#